data_AF-A0A7Y8Q201-F1
#
_entry.id   AF-A0A7Y8Q201-F1
#
_cell.length_a   1.000
_cell.length_b   1.000
_cell.length_c   1.000
_cell.angle_alpha   90.00
_cell.angle_beta   90.00
_cell.angle_gamma   90.00
#
_symmetry.space_group_name_H-M   'P 1'
#
loop_
_entity.id
_entity.type
_entity.pdbx_description
1 polymer ?
#
loop_
_entity_poly.entity_id
_entity_poly.type
_entity_poly.pdbx_seq_one_letter_code
_entity_poly.pdbx_strand_id
1 'polypeptide(L)'
;MLVDSQYLEIHNSYAQAQPHEIVKTTNQYPQRTSVDPKVDPNLTAQFFQKRDVVNTFNMDNTTGIQIDRFIQKLDSIKSHVSSQRCARSIRIALESAGAVIGSHPIAASDWGDTLMKLGYKHIQPEFDRPQEGDIYIIHRTSKHVYGHIAGFTGSEWVSDFKQKSYDVYKDDGVQYEYYRLAL
;
A
#
# COMPACT_ATOMS: atom_id res chain seq x y z
N MET A 1 -15.63 -36.68 -38.28
CA MET A 1 -14.76 -36.12 -37.22
C MET A 1 -15.47 -34.85 -36.76
N LEU A 2 -16.20 -34.82 -35.62
CA LEU A 2 -15.69 -34.86 -34.24
C LEU A 2 -14.45 -33.94 -34.15
N VAL A 3 -14.39 -32.83 -33.40
CA VAL A 3 -14.88 -32.59 -32.04
C VAL A 3 -14.97 -31.07 -31.75
N ASP A 4 -15.70 -30.77 -30.68
CA ASP A 4 -16.05 -29.51 -30.03
C ASP A 4 -14.92 -28.49 -29.72
N SER A 5 -15.30 -27.21 -29.72
CA SER A 5 -15.12 -26.33 -28.54
C SER A 5 -15.84 -25.00 -28.74
N GLN A 6 -17.06 -24.92 -28.23
CA GLN A 6 -17.65 -23.63 -27.87
C GLN A 6 -16.90 -23.10 -26.65
N TYR A 7 -15.98 -22.16 -26.89
CA TYR A 7 -15.38 -21.35 -25.84
C TYR A 7 -16.45 -20.37 -25.36
N LEU A 8 -17.07 -20.64 -24.21
CA LEU A 8 -17.87 -19.63 -23.51
C LEU A 8 -16.93 -18.53 -23.00
N GLU A 9 -16.98 -17.36 -23.63
CA GLU A 9 -16.43 -16.13 -23.04
C GLU A 9 -17.28 -15.74 -21.83
N ILE A 10 -16.80 -16.10 -20.65
CA ILE A 10 -17.36 -15.62 -19.39
C ILE A 10 -16.84 -14.18 -19.24
N HIS A 11 -17.63 -13.20 -19.68
CA HIS A 11 -17.39 -11.78 -19.39
C HIS A 11 -17.53 -11.55 -17.89
N ASN A 12 -16.41 -11.63 -17.17
CA ASN A 12 -16.31 -11.16 -15.80
C ASN A 12 -16.18 -9.63 -15.87
N SER A 13 -17.32 -8.95 -15.85
CA SER A 13 -17.39 -7.48 -15.89
C SER A 13 -16.97 -6.90 -14.54
N TYR A 14 -15.67 -6.85 -14.26
CA TYR A 14 -15.14 -5.90 -13.30
C TYR A 14 -15.18 -4.53 -13.98
N ALA A 15 -16.15 -3.71 -13.58
CA ALA A 15 -16.22 -2.33 -14.03
C ALA A 15 -14.88 -1.63 -13.75
N GLN A 16 -14.15 -1.29 -14.80
CA GLN A 16 -12.94 -0.47 -14.71
C GLN A 16 -13.37 0.91 -14.20
N ALA A 17 -13.13 1.17 -12.91
CA ALA A 17 -13.21 2.52 -12.36
C ALA A 17 -12.27 3.41 -13.16
N GLN A 18 -12.81 4.47 -13.74
CA GLN A 18 -12.04 5.39 -14.57
C GLN A 18 -11.04 6.14 -13.69
N PRO A 19 -9.76 6.25 -14.10
CA PRO A 19 -8.79 7.07 -13.39
C PRO A 19 -9.27 8.52 -13.39
N HIS A 20 -9.23 9.14 -12.23
CA HIS A 20 -9.69 10.51 -12.02
C HIS A 20 -8.48 11.38 -11.69
N GLU A 21 -8.47 12.57 -12.27
CA GLU A 21 -7.44 13.57 -12.06
C GLU A 21 -7.71 14.26 -10.71
N ILE A 22 -6.76 14.18 -9.77
CA ILE A 22 -6.92 14.75 -8.43
C ILE A 22 -6.21 16.11 -8.38
N VAL A 23 -6.92 17.13 -7.90
CA VAL A 23 -6.34 18.45 -7.63
C VAL A 23 -5.35 18.34 -6.47
N LYS A 24 -4.07 18.66 -6.74
CA LYS A 24 -2.94 18.49 -5.82
C LYS A 24 -3.07 19.40 -4.58
N THR A 25 -3.46 18.84 -3.44
CA THR A 25 -3.36 19.49 -2.12
C THR A 25 -2.08 19.04 -1.40
N THR A 26 -1.16 19.96 -1.13
CA THR A 26 0.08 19.66 -0.39
C THR A 26 -0.16 19.75 1.12
N ASN A 27 -0.85 18.76 1.69
CA ASN A 27 -0.97 18.65 3.13
C ASN A 27 0.24 17.89 3.70
N GLN A 28 1.02 18.55 4.56
CA GLN A 28 2.07 17.89 5.34
C GLN A 28 1.40 17.06 6.44
N TYR A 29 1.55 15.73 6.39
CA TYR A 29 0.94 14.83 7.35
C TYR A 29 1.58 14.96 8.74
N PRO A 30 0.80 14.91 9.83
CA PRO A 30 1.32 14.95 11.19
C PRO A 30 2.27 13.77 11.42
N GLN A 31 3.47 14.07 11.89
CA GLN A 31 4.48 13.06 12.18
C GLN A 31 4.01 12.20 13.36
N ARG A 32 3.89 10.88 13.15
CA ARG A 32 3.86 9.94 14.27
C ARG A 32 5.18 10.11 14.99
N THR A 33 5.16 10.30 16.30
CA THR A 33 6.38 10.29 17.09
C THR A 33 7.07 8.96 16.85
N SER A 34 8.17 9.00 16.08
CA SER A 34 9.12 7.90 16.01
C SER A 34 9.51 7.59 17.44
N VAL A 35 9.22 6.37 17.90
CA VAL A 35 9.68 5.94 19.22
C VAL A 35 11.20 5.85 19.11
N ASP A 36 11.90 6.91 19.51
CA ASP A 36 13.36 6.92 19.59
C ASP A 36 13.79 5.80 20.55
N PRO A 37 14.77 4.94 20.21
CA PRO A 37 15.23 3.86 21.10
C PRO A 37 15.96 4.34 22.37
N LYS A 38 15.84 5.61 22.75
CA LYS A 38 16.45 6.19 23.96
C LYS A 38 15.40 6.66 24.99
N VAL A 39 14.20 6.12 24.95
CA VAL A 39 13.14 6.38 25.94
C VAL A 39 13.24 5.37 27.08
N ASP A 40 13.12 5.88 28.30
CA ASP A 40 13.06 5.16 29.57
C ASP A 40 12.40 3.77 29.43
N PRO A 41 13.11 2.68 29.80
CA PRO A 41 12.59 1.32 29.66
C PRO A 41 11.26 1.11 30.42
N ASN A 42 10.95 1.90 31.44
CA ASN A 42 9.69 1.80 32.19
C ASN A 42 8.48 2.43 31.47
N LEU A 43 8.67 3.54 30.74
CA LEU A 43 7.61 4.10 29.89
C LEU A 43 7.32 3.17 28.72
N THR A 44 8.38 2.65 28.11
CA THR A 44 8.32 1.68 27.02
C THR A 44 7.58 0.41 27.45
N ALA A 45 7.90 -0.15 28.62
CA ALA A 45 7.21 -1.30 29.19
C ALA A 45 5.73 -1.02 29.48
N GLN A 46 5.35 0.18 29.95
CA GLN A 46 3.94 0.53 30.18
C GLN A 46 3.15 0.72 28.87
N PHE A 47 3.77 1.29 27.83
CA PHE A 47 3.14 1.39 26.50
C PHE A 47 3.01 0.03 25.82
N PHE A 48 3.98 -0.87 25.96
CA PHE A 48 3.90 -2.24 25.48
C PHE A 48 2.90 -3.05 26.30
N GLN A 49 2.92 -2.99 27.64
CA GLN A 49 1.93 -3.67 28.47
C GLN A 49 0.50 -3.19 28.19
N LYS A 50 0.28 -1.90 27.91
CA LYS A 50 -1.04 -1.38 27.55
C LYS A 50 -1.49 -1.83 26.14
N ARG A 51 -0.55 -2.15 25.25
CA ARG A 51 -0.83 -2.80 23.95
C ARG A 51 -1.02 -4.31 24.09
N ASP A 52 -0.23 -4.98 24.91
CA ASP A 52 -0.31 -6.42 25.17
C ASP A 52 -1.62 -6.81 25.87
N VAL A 53 -2.15 -5.94 26.74
CA VAL A 53 -3.47 -6.12 27.39
C VAL A 53 -4.64 -5.90 26.42
N VAL A 54 -4.46 -5.13 25.34
CA VAL A 54 -5.50 -4.95 24.29
C VAL A 54 -5.37 -6.01 23.18
N ASN A 55 -4.18 -6.59 22.99
CA ASN A 55 -3.91 -7.67 22.01
C ASN A 55 -3.97 -9.09 22.61
N THR A 56 -4.65 -9.26 23.74
CA THR A 56 -4.91 -10.59 24.31
C THR A 56 -5.95 -11.33 23.47
N PHE A 57 -5.45 -12.07 22.47
CA PHE A 57 -6.03 -13.20 21.74
C PHE A 57 -7.32 -12.97 20.94
N ASN A 58 -7.21 -12.31 19.79
CA ASN A 58 -7.87 -12.82 18.59
C ASN A 58 -6.81 -13.49 17.72
N MET A 59 -6.51 -14.76 18.05
CA MET A 59 -6.06 -15.69 17.02
C MET A 59 -7.26 -15.99 16.11
N ASP A 60 -7.67 -14.98 15.34
CA ASP A 60 -8.44 -15.25 14.16
C ASP A 60 -7.48 -15.90 13.18
N ASN A 61 -7.73 -17.17 12.88
CA ASN A 61 -7.17 -17.87 11.73
C ASN A 61 -7.71 -17.23 10.43
N THR A 62 -7.46 -15.94 10.23
CA THR A 62 -7.86 -15.21 9.04
C THR A 62 -6.69 -15.19 8.07
N THR A 63 -6.93 -15.81 6.93
CA THR A 63 -6.12 -15.73 5.70
C THR A 63 -6.13 -14.29 5.18
N GLY A 64 -5.49 -13.36 5.90
CA GLY A 64 -5.54 -11.92 5.65
C GLY A 64 -4.21 -11.23 5.93
N ILE A 65 -4.04 -10.06 5.32
CA ILE A 65 -2.85 -9.22 5.49
C ILE A 65 -2.82 -8.63 6.91
N GLN A 66 -1.74 -8.87 7.65
CA GLN A 66 -1.50 -8.24 8.96
C GLN A 66 -1.02 -6.79 8.77
N ILE A 67 -1.94 -5.83 8.80
CA ILE A 67 -1.66 -4.40 8.56
C ILE A 67 -0.52 -3.87 9.44
N ASP A 68 -0.48 -4.24 10.72
CA ASP A 68 0.60 -3.82 11.63
C ASP A 68 2.00 -4.22 11.14
N ARG A 69 2.13 -5.43 10.56
CA ARG A 69 3.40 -5.92 10.02
C ARG A 69 3.77 -5.22 8.72
N PHE A 70 2.78 -4.95 7.88
CA PHE A 70 2.97 -4.17 6.65
C PHE A 70 3.53 -2.79 6.98
N ILE A 71 2.89 -2.08 7.91
CA ILE A 71 3.30 -0.76 8.37
C ILE A 71 4.67 -0.80 9.04
N GLN A 72 4.91 -1.76 9.94
CA GLN A 72 6.21 -1.93 10.58
C GLN A 72 7.33 -2.13 9.55
N LYS A 73 7.06 -2.86 8.47
CA LYS A 73 8.04 -3.07 7.41
C LYS A 73 8.29 -1.79 6.61
N LEU A 74 7.25 -1.02 6.30
CA LEU A 74 7.40 0.29 5.65
C LEU A 74 8.17 1.29 6.54
N ASP A 75 7.84 1.39 7.83
CA ASP A 75 8.51 2.26 8.80
C ASP A 75 10.02 1.95 8.97
N SER A 76 10.42 0.72 8.65
CA SER A 76 11.84 0.31 8.65
C SER A 76 12.66 1.00 7.55
N ILE A 77 12.03 1.54 6.51
CA ILE A 77 12.68 2.26 5.42
C ILE A 77 13.11 3.65 5.92
N LYS A 78 14.40 3.94 5.83
CA LYS A 78 15.01 5.20 6.31
C LYS A 78 15.44 6.15 5.19
N SER A 79 15.42 5.70 3.94
CA SER A 79 15.79 6.55 2.81
C SER A 79 14.74 7.63 2.60
N HIS A 80 15.18 8.83 2.22
CA HIS A 80 14.33 9.93 1.73
C HIS A 80 14.51 10.16 0.22
N VAL A 81 15.24 9.28 -0.46
CA VAL A 81 15.53 9.34 -1.89
C VAL A 81 15.16 8.00 -2.52
N SER A 82 14.49 8.06 -3.68
CA SER A 82 14.07 6.86 -4.40
C SER A 82 15.29 6.04 -4.86
N SER A 83 15.16 4.72 -4.69
CA SER A 83 16.06 3.72 -5.26
C SER A 83 15.52 3.13 -6.56
N GLN A 84 14.37 3.61 -7.05
CA GLN A 84 13.63 3.09 -8.20
C GLN A 84 13.15 1.64 -8.01
N ARG A 85 12.85 1.25 -6.76
CA ARG A 85 12.43 -0.12 -6.39
C ARG A 85 11.12 -0.15 -5.61
N CYS A 86 10.25 0.86 -5.80
CA CYS A 86 8.97 1.01 -5.08
C CYS A 86 8.12 -0.26 -5.10
N ALA A 87 7.87 -0.86 -6.27
CA ALA A 87 7.12 -2.10 -6.41
C ALA A 87 7.72 -3.27 -5.60
N ARG A 88 9.05 -3.41 -5.60
CA ARG A 88 9.73 -4.44 -4.81
C ARG A 88 9.60 -4.18 -3.31
N SER A 89 9.70 -2.93 -2.86
CA SER A 89 9.59 -2.60 -1.44
C SER A 89 8.18 -2.85 -0.91
N ILE A 90 7.14 -2.47 -1.66
CA ILE A 90 5.75 -2.76 -1.31
C ILE A 90 5.49 -4.27 -1.31
N ARG A 91 6.00 -5.02 -2.30
CA ARG A 91 5.92 -6.49 -2.28
C ARG A 91 6.45 -7.08 -0.99
N ILE A 92 7.69 -6.74 -0.63
CA ILE A 92 8.35 -7.28 0.57
C ILE A 92 7.58 -6.90 1.84
N ALA A 93 7.01 -5.69 1.89
CA ALA A 93 6.16 -5.27 2.99
C ALA A 93 4.89 -6.14 3.08
N LEU A 94 4.19 -6.36 1.97
CA LEU A 94 3.01 -7.23 1.92
C LEU A 94 3.36 -8.68 2.30
N GLU A 95 4.44 -9.24 1.77
CA GLU A 95 4.92 -10.60 2.10
C GLU A 95 5.24 -10.72 3.60
N SER A 96 5.88 -9.71 4.19
CA SER A 96 6.16 -9.68 5.64
C SER A 96 4.89 -9.61 6.51
N ALA A 97 3.78 -9.14 5.93
CA ALA A 97 2.46 -9.10 6.54
C ALA A 97 1.65 -10.39 6.32
N GLY A 98 2.23 -11.41 5.67
CA GLY A 98 1.58 -12.69 5.40
C GLY A 98 0.95 -12.80 4.02
N ALA A 99 1.16 -11.82 3.12
CA ALA A 99 0.74 -11.98 1.72
C ALA A 99 1.46 -13.15 1.06
N VAL A 100 0.71 -14.03 0.41
CA VAL A 100 1.29 -15.04 -0.47
C VAL A 100 1.24 -14.50 -1.89
N ILE A 101 2.36 -13.94 -2.34
CA ILE A 101 2.50 -13.37 -3.69
C ILE A 101 3.37 -14.31 -4.51
N GLY A 102 2.74 -15.00 -5.48
CA GLY A 102 3.45 -15.83 -6.44
C GLY A 102 4.06 -14.98 -7.56
N SER A 103 3.44 -15.03 -8.74
CA SER A 103 3.77 -14.10 -9.82
C SER A 103 3.32 -12.68 -9.46
N HIS A 104 4.16 -11.69 -9.75
CA HIS A 104 3.86 -10.28 -9.52
C HIS A 104 4.37 -9.41 -10.68
N PRO A 105 3.74 -8.25 -10.92
CA PRO A 105 4.23 -7.28 -11.90
C PRO A 105 5.60 -6.71 -11.54
N ILE A 106 6.34 -6.27 -12.55
CA ILE A 106 7.56 -5.47 -12.37
C ILE A 106 7.19 -3.99 -12.24
N ALA A 107 6.31 -3.49 -13.12
CA ALA A 107 5.84 -2.12 -13.12
C ALA A 107 4.92 -1.87 -11.92
N ALA A 108 5.11 -0.76 -11.21
CA ALA A 108 4.26 -0.36 -10.11
C ALA A 108 2.82 -0.05 -10.57
N SER A 109 2.66 0.50 -11.77
CA SER A 109 1.35 0.81 -12.36
C SER A 109 0.42 -0.39 -12.53
N ASP A 110 0.96 -1.61 -12.52
CA ASP A 110 0.23 -2.82 -12.86
C ASP A 110 -0.14 -3.64 -11.60
N TRP A 111 0.12 -3.09 -10.40
CA TRP A 111 -0.11 -3.79 -9.13
C TRP A 111 -1.57 -3.90 -8.70
N GLY A 112 -2.49 -3.13 -9.30
CA GLY A 112 -3.90 -3.08 -8.90
C GLY A 112 -4.56 -4.46 -8.75
N ASP A 113 -4.46 -5.30 -9.78
CA ASP A 113 -5.02 -6.67 -9.76
C ASP A 113 -4.38 -7.56 -8.69
N THR A 114 -3.09 -7.36 -8.41
CA THR A 114 -2.40 -8.10 -7.35
C THR A 114 -2.94 -7.69 -5.99
N LEU A 115 -3.12 -6.39 -5.75
CA LEU A 115 -3.70 -5.87 -4.51
C LEU A 115 -5.13 -6.37 -4.30
N MET A 116 -5.95 -6.36 -5.36
CA MET A 116 -7.34 -6.86 -5.28
C MET A 116 -7.40 -8.34 -4.93
N LYS A 117 -6.51 -9.18 -5.49
CA LYS A 117 -6.40 -10.60 -5.12
C LYS A 117 -5.97 -10.81 -3.67
N LEU A 118 -5.26 -9.86 -3.08
CA LEU A 118 -4.87 -9.86 -1.67
C LEU A 118 -5.97 -9.29 -0.74
N GLY A 119 -7.14 -8.95 -1.27
CA GLY A 119 -8.28 -8.46 -0.48
C GLY A 119 -8.39 -6.93 -0.39
N TYR A 120 -7.55 -6.18 -1.09
CA TYR A 120 -7.75 -4.74 -1.21
C TYR A 120 -8.93 -4.41 -2.11
N LYS A 121 -9.60 -3.30 -1.84
CA LYS A 121 -10.62 -2.72 -2.72
C LYS A 121 -10.10 -1.43 -3.31
N HIS A 122 -10.31 -1.26 -4.61
CA HIS A 122 -10.15 0.05 -5.25
C HIS A 122 -11.23 0.98 -4.71
N ILE A 123 -10.81 2.11 -4.13
CA ILE A 123 -11.68 3.16 -3.61
C ILE A 123 -11.35 4.49 -4.26
N GLN A 124 -12.24 5.47 -4.10
CA GLN A 124 -11.89 6.83 -4.46
C GLN A 124 -10.71 7.30 -3.59
N PRO A 125 -9.69 7.94 -4.18
CA PRO A 125 -8.54 8.43 -3.46
C PRO A 125 -8.93 9.43 -2.40
N GLU A 126 -8.30 9.24 -1.25
CA GLU A 126 -8.60 9.99 -0.04
C GLU A 126 -7.29 10.50 0.58
N PHE A 127 -6.49 11.21 -0.22
CA PHE A 127 -5.17 11.67 0.19
C PHE A 127 -5.18 12.69 1.34
N ASP A 128 -6.31 13.33 1.62
CA ASP A 128 -6.49 14.23 2.77
C ASP A 128 -6.87 13.48 4.06
N ARG A 129 -7.36 12.23 3.96
CA ARG A 129 -7.70 11.38 5.11
C ARG A 129 -7.26 9.92 4.88
N PRO A 130 -5.96 9.68 4.63
CA PRO A 130 -5.47 8.33 4.44
C PRO A 130 -5.56 7.53 5.75
N GLN A 131 -5.73 6.22 5.62
CA GLN A 131 -5.76 5.26 6.72
C GLN A 131 -4.54 4.36 6.69
N GLU A 132 -4.15 3.89 7.88
CA GLU A 132 -3.07 2.91 8.06
C GLU A 132 -3.26 1.71 7.13
N GLY A 133 -2.24 1.41 6.32
CA GLY A 133 -2.27 0.31 5.36
C GLY A 133 -2.85 0.65 3.99
N ASP A 134 -3.35 1.87 3.77
CA ASP A 134 -3.76 2.29 2.43
C ASP A 134 -2.59 2.27 1.44
N ILE A 135 -2.87 1.96 0.19
CA ILE A 135 -1.88 1.93 -0.89
C ILE A 135 -2.41 2.79 -2.04
N TYR A 136 -1.56 3.68 -2.58
CA TYR A 136 -1.85 4.30 -3.87
C TYR A 136 -0.88 3.84 -4.93
N ILE A 137 -1.34 3.88 -6.18
CA ILE A 137 -0.57 3.65 -7.39
C ILE A 137 -0.64 4.92 -8.23
N ILE A 138 0.48 5.33 -8.82
CA ILE A 138 0.51 6.31 -9.91
C ILE A 138 0.70 5.55 -11.21
N HIS A 139 -0.15 5.82 -12.19
CA HIS A 139 0.01 5.25 -13.52
C HIS A 139 1.28 5.74 -14.21
N ARG A 140 1.73 4.95 -15.18
CA ARG A 140 2.85 5.30 -16.04
C ARG A 140 2.65 6.66 -16.71
N THR A 141 3.71 7.45 -16.78
CA THR A 141 3.76 8.70 -17.54
C THR A 141 4.85 8.60 -18.62
N SER A 142 4.99 9.64 -19.45
CA SER A 142 6.09 9.71 -20.43
C SER A 142 7.48 9.71 -19.78
N LYS A 143 7.61 10.24 -18.55
CA LYS A 143 8.87 10.26 -17.80
C LYS A 143 9.03 9.07 -16.85
N HIS A 144 7.91 8.50 -16.42
CA HIS A 144 7.87 7.46 -15.40
C HIS A 144 7.17 6.20 -15.94
N VAL A 145 7.87 5.46 -16.79
CA VAL A 145 7.29 4.36 -17.58
C VAL A 145 6.80 3.16 -16.77
N TYR A 146 7.29 2.98 -15.54
CA TYR A 146 6.86 1.91 -14.64
C TYR A 146 5.78 2.34 -13.63
N GLY A 147 5.44 3.63 -13.58
CA GLY A 147 4.58 4.20 -12.53
C GLY A 147 5.21 4.19 -11.14
N HIS A 148 4.39 4.43 -10.12
CA HIS A 148 4.80 4.45 -8.71
C HIS A 148 3.79 3.72 -7.82
N ILE A 149 4.23 3.24 -6.66
CA ILE A 149 3.36 2.63 -5.65
C ILE A 149 3.91 2.93 -4.25
N ALA A 150 3.03 3.27 -3.31
CA ALA A 150 3.40 3.53 -1.92
C ALA A 150 2.28 3.14 -0.95
N GLY A 151 2.64 2.78 0.27
CA GLY A 151 1.71 2.50 1.37
C GLY A 151 1.75 3.58 2.44
N PHE A 152 0.63 3.79 3.15
CA PHE A 152 0.52 4.76 4.24
C PHE A 152 0.77 4.11 5.60
N THR A 153 1.66 4.69 6.39
CA THR A 153 2.04 4.14 7.71
C THR A 153 1.18 4.67 8.85
N GLY A 154 0.20 5.53 8.58
CA GLY A 154 -0.52 6.31 9.58
C GLY A 154 0.00 7.74 9.74
N SER A 155 1.24 8.00 9.29
CA SER A 155 1.81 9.36 9.30
C SER A 155 2.49 9.78 8.01
N GLU A 156 2.94 8.86 7.19
CA GLU A 156 3.61 9.22 5.94
C GLU A 156 3.40 8.16 4.87
N TRP A 157 3.53 8.59 3.61
CA TRP A 157 3.56 7.69 2.47
C TRP A 157 4.97 7.14 2.30
N VAL A 158 5.08 5.83 2.17
CA VAL A 158 6.36 5.12 2.03
C VAL A 158 6.31 4.15 0.87
N SER A 159 7.28 4.26 -0.02
CA SER A 159 7.51 3.32 -1.13
C SER A 159 8.77 2.50 -0.85
N ASP A 160 9.81 2.69 -1.66
CA ASP A 160 11.21 2.41 -1.37
C ASP A 160 11.91 3.57 -0.64
N PHE A 161 11.21 4.69 -0.41
CA PHE A 161 11.67 5.82 0.39
C PHE A 161 10.49 6.48 1.10
N LYS A 162 10.80 7.26 2.14
CA LYS A 162 9.85 8.11 2.87
C LYS A 162 9.53 9.37 2.07
N GLN A 163 8.25 9.58 1.79
CA GLN A 163 7.80 10.66 0.93
C GLN A 163 7.26 11.84 1.72
N LYS A 164 7.51 13.05 1.23
CA LYS A 164 6.92 14.27 1.81
C LYS A 164 5.41 14.37 1.58
N SER A 165 4.91 13.80 0.48
CA SER A 165 3.49 13.72 0.12
C SER A 165 3.26 12.60 -0.90
N TYR A 166 2.01 12.36 -1.28
CA TYR A 166 1.63 11.44 -2.38
C TYR A 166 2.02 11.98 -3.78
N ASP A 167 2.18 13.30 -3.92
CA ASP A 167 2.50 13.99 -5.18
C ASP A 167 4.01 13.94 -5.49
N VAL A 168 4.52 12.73 -5.75
CA VAL A 168 5.94 12.49 -6.06
C VAL A 168 6.31 12.81 -7.50
N TYR A 169 5.35 12.78 -8.44
CA TYR A 169 5.57 13.11 -9.85
C TYR A 169 5.07 14.52 -10.17
N LYS A 170 5.94 15.31 -10.81
CA LYS A 170 5.61 16.66 -11.28
C LYS A 170 5.20 16.70 -12.75
N ASP A 171 4.77 15.55 -13.29
CA ASP A 171 4.19 15.49 -14.62
C ASP A 171 2.76 16.06 -14.61
N ASP A 172 2.30 16.49 -15.78
CA ASP A 172 0.92 16.90 -16.00
C ASP A 172 0.03 15.67 -16.18
N GLY A 173 -1.23 15.74 -15.72
CA GLY A 173 -2.21 14.68 -15.90
C GLY A 173 -1.89 13.38 -15.17
N VAL A 174 -1.12 13.42 -14.08
CA VAL A 174 -0.80 12.24 -13.25
C VAL A 174 -2.08 11.60 -12.74
N GLN A 175 -2.27 10.32 -13.07
CA GLN A 175 -3.44 9.54 -12.68
C GLN A 175 -3.12 8.62 -11.50
N TYR A 176 -4.07 8.52 -10.58
CA TYR A 176 -3.94 7.73 -9.35
C TYR A 176 -4.98 6.62 -9.28
N GLU A 177 -4.58 5.48 -8.72
CA GLU A 177 -5.47 4.48 -8.14
C GLU A 177 -5.21 4.39 -6.65
N TYR A 178 -6.23 4.02 -5.87
CA TYR A 178 -6.12 3.98 -4.41
C TYR A 178 -6.84 2.78 -3.84
N TYR A 179 -6.20 2.13 -2.89
CA TYR A 179 -6.56 0.81 -2.41
C TYR A 179 -6.58 0.80 -0.90
N ARG A 180 -7.67 0.27 -0.34
CA ARG A 180 -7.84 0.06 1.10
C ARG A 180 -8.20 -1.40 1.34
N LEU A 181 -7.60 -2.01 2.35
CA LEU A 181 -7.94 -3.38 2.72
C LEU A 181 -9.40 -3.39 3.21
N ALA A 182 -10.20 -4.32 2.68
CA ALA A 182 -11.54 -4.52 3.19
C ALA A 182 -11.46 -5.31 4.49
N LEU A 183 -11.59 -4.62 5.61
CA LEU A 183 -11.79 -5.25 6.92
C LEU A 183 -13.22 -5.82 7.04
#